data_AF-A0AB36TI65-F1
#
_entry.id   AF-A0AB36TI65-F1
#
_cell.length_a   1.000
_cell.length_b   1.000
_cell.length_c   1.000
_cell.angle_alpha   90.00
_cell.angle_beta   90.00
_cell.angle_gamma   90.00
#
_symmetry.space_group_name_H-M   'P 1'
#
loop_
_entity.id
_entity.type
_entity.pdbx_description
1 polymer ?
#
loop_
_entity_poly.entity_id
_entity_poly.type
_entity_poly.pdbx_seq_one_letter_code
_entity_poly.pdbx_strand_id
1 'polypeptide(L)'
;MLDSERSKVIREMNETYTEFNYKETKKNLEGLASSLEHKYLVEASSLDEGLDEILTLHRLKVPGLLRISFLTTNLIELARETARDIMGRVRGWSKGNQVLRWLSCVFLHARNSLSK
;
A
#
# COMPACT_ATOMS: atom_id res chain seq x y z
N MET A 1 1.92 14.06 -12.76
CA MET A 1 0.62 14.46 -12.16
C MET A 1 0.80 15.58 -11.14
N LEU A 2 -0.04 16.64 -11.17
CA LEU A 2 -0.07 17.69 -10.13
C LEU A 2 -0.64 17.14 -8.82
N ASP A 3 -0.17 17.59 -7.65
CA ASP A 3 -0.58 17.04 -6.34
C ASP A 3 -2.09 17.14 -6.06
N SER A 4 -2.76 18.16 -6.59
CA SER A 4 -4.22 18.29 -6.50
C SER A 4 -4.97 17.21 -7.29
N GLU A 5 -4.45 16.81 -8.45
CA GLU A 5 -5.00 15.72 -9.27
C GLU A 5 -4.68 14.36 -8.63
N ARG A 6 -3.47 14.20 -8.05
CA ARG A 6 -3.11 12.99 -7.29
C ARG A 6 -4.09 12.71 -6.16
N SER A 7 -4.43 13.76 -5.41
CA SER A 7 -5.31 13.65 -4.25
C SER A 7 -6.73 13.23 -4.65
N LYS A 8 -7.22 13.67 -5.82
CA LYS A 8 -8.51 13.25 -6.36
C LYS A 8 -8.50 11.78 -6.75
N VAL A 9 -7.47 11.34 -7.49
CA VAL A 9 -7.31 9.94 -7.93
C VAL A 9 -7.24 9.01 -6.72
N ILE A 10 -6.46 9.36 -5.70
CA ILE A 10 -6.36 8.57 -4.46
C ILE A 10 -7.73 8.47 -3.76
N ARG A 11 -8.52 9.55 -3.74
CA ARG A 11 -9.85 9.54 -3.14
C ARG A 11 -10.80 8.59 -3.90
N GLU A 12 -10.83 8.71 -5.22
CA GLU A 12 -11.66 7.88 -6.09
C GLU A 12 -11.28 6.38 -6.03
N MET A 13 -9.97 6.10 -5.94
CA MET A 13 -9.47 4.74 -5.69
C MET A 13 -9.97 4.20 -4.35
N ASN A 14 -9.84 4.97 -3.26
CA ASN A 14 -10.31 4.54 -1.93
C ASN A 14 -11.83 4.31 -1.86
N GLU A 15 -12.62 5.15 -2.52
CA GLU A 15 -14.07 4.97 -2.66
C GLU A 15 -14.37 3.63 -3.38
N THR A 16 -13.68 3.38 -4.48
CA THR A 16 -13.84 2.15 -5.27
C THR A 16 -13.41 0.88 -4.50
N TYR A 17 -12.37 0.95 -3.68
CA TYR A 17 -11.90 -0.17 -2.85
C TYR A 17 -12.83 -0.53 -1.69
N THR A 18 -13.66 0.43 -1.26
CA THR A 18 -14.60 0.21 -0.16
C THR A 18 -15.86 -0.53 -0.64
N GLU A 19 -16.17 -0.46 -1.94
CA GLU A 19 -17.29 -1.16 -2.57
C GLU A 19 -17.16 -2.69 -2.40
N PHE A 20 -18.24 -3.41 -2.15
CA PHE A 20 -18.21 -4.87 -1.99
C PHE A 20 -18.50 -5.62 -3.30
N ASN A 21 -19.12 -4.95 -4.26
CA ASN A 21 -19.49 -5.56 -5.52
C ASN A 21 -18.33 -5.60 -6.53
N TYR A 22 -17.80 -6.81 -6.77
CA TYR A 22 -16.75 -7.08 -7.76
C TYR A 22 -17.00 -6.45 -9.14
N LYS A 23 -18.23 -6.56 -9.67
CA LYS A 23 -18.54 -6.07 -11.03
C LYS A 23 -18.48 -4.56 -11.11
N GLU A 24 -18.95 -3.90 -10.06
CA GLU A 24 -18.99 -2.44 -9.95
C GLU A 24 -17.59 -1.89 -9.74
N THR A 25 -16.83 -2.48 -8.81
CA THR A 25 -15.41 -2.16 -8.60
C THR A 25 -14.60 -2.32 -9.89
N LYS A 26 -14.76 -3.45 -10.60
CA LYS A 26 -14.04 -3.68 -11.87
C LYS A 26 -14.33 -2.57 -12.87
N LYS A 27 -15.62 -2.26 -13.09
CA LYS A 27 -16.04 -1.21 -14.03
C LYS A 27 -15.47 0.16 -13.64
N ASN A 28 -15.49 0.50 -12.35
CA ASN A 28 -15.00 1.78 -11.86
C ASN A 28 -13.48 1.91 -12.03
N LEU A 29 -12.71 0.86 -11.73
CA LEU A 29 -11.26 0.89 -11.89
C LEU A 29 -10.84 0.91 -13.37
N GLU A 30 -11.52 0.16 -14.24
CA GLU A 30 -11.30 0.23 -15.70
C GLU A 30 -11.60 1.64 -16.23
N GLY A 31 -12.70 2.25 -15.78
CA GLY A 31 -13.04 3.63 -16.12
C GLY A 31 -11.98 4.64 -15.65
N LEU A 32 -11.45 4.45 -14.43
CA LEU A 32 -10.38 5.28 -13.90
C LEU A 32 -9.09 5.13 -14.72
N ALA A 33 -8.70 3.89 -15.06
CA ALA A 33 -7.53 3.62 -15.90
C ALA A 33 -7.65 4.30 -17.27
N SER A 34 -8.79 4.16 -17.95
CA SER A 34 -9.06 4.85 -19.23
C SER A 34 -9.00 6.38 -19.08
N SER A 35 -9.46 6.94 -17.96
CA SER A 35 -9.38 8.39 -17.72
C SER A 35 -7.93 8.88 -17.53
N LEU A 36 -7.08 8.03 -16.93
CA LEU A 36 -5.66 8.32 -16.71
C LEU A 36 -4.84 8.17 -17.99
N GLU A 37 -5.21 7.24 -18.88
CA GLU A 37 -4.48 6.93 -20.12
C GLU A 37 -4.26 8.17 -21.00
N HIS A 38 -5.21 9.09 -21.05
CA HIS A 38 -5.10 10.32 -21.85
C HIS A 38 -4.07 11.34 -21.34
N LYS A 39 -3.78 11.36 -20.04
CA LYS A 39 -2.85 12.35 -19.44
C LYS A 39 -1.57 11.72 -18.88
N TYR A 40 -1.63 10.46 -18.47
CA TYR A 40 -0.70 9.81 -17.57
C TYR A 40 -0.57 8.31 -17.93
N LEU A 41 0.03 8.02 -19.09
CA LEU A 41 0.16 6.66 -19.63
C LEU A 41 0.87 5.69 -18.66
N VAL A 42 1.91 6.17 -17.95
CA VAL A 42 2.66 5.34 -17.02
C VAL A 42 1.81 5.01 -15.79
N GLU A 43 1.08 5.98 -15.26
CA GLU A 43 0.18 5.79 -14.13
C GLU A 43 -1.01 4.89 -14.50
N ALA A 44 -1.52 4.98 -15.72
CA ALA A 44 -2.57 4.09 -16.23
C ALA A 44 -2.07 2.64 -16.36
N SER A 45 -0.89 2.44 -16.92
CA SER A 45 -0.26 1.11 -17.01
C SER A 45 0.01 0.51 -15.63
N SER A 46 0.45 1.31 -14.67
CA SER A 46 0.67 0.85 -13.29
C SER A 46 -0.63 0.45 -12.60
N LEU A 47 -1.73 1.17 -12.87
CA LEU A 47 -3.04 0.83 -12.33
C LEU A 47 -3.56 -0.47 -12.96
N ASP A 48 -3.37 -0.65 -14.27
CA ASP A 48 -3.79 -1.84 -15.01
C ASP A 48 -3.05 -3.10 -14.55
N GLU A 49 -1.74 -3.00 -14.31
CA GLU A 49 -0.95 -4.10 -13.72
C GLU A 49 -1.48 -4.54 -12.35
N GLY A 50 -1.91 -3.60 -11.51
CA GLY A 50 -2.39 -3.89 -10.14
C GLY A 50 -3.88 -4.25 -10.02
N LEU A 51 -4.63 -4.21 -11.13
CA LEU A 51 -6.07 -4.47 -11.14
C LEU A 51 -6.41 -5.89 -10.66
N ASP A 52 -5.62 -6.89 -11.08
CA ASP A 52 -5.91 -8.28 -10.78
C ASP A 52 -5.73 -8.58 -9.29
N GLU A 53 -4.72 -8.00 -8.64
CA GLU A 53 -4.54 -8.07 -7.19
C GLU A 53 -5.71 -7.44 -6.44
N ILE A 54 -6.17 -6.26 -6.86
CA ILE A 54 -7.33 -5.57 -6.26
C ILE A 54 -8.58 -6.44 -6.37
N LEU A 55 -8.86 -6.95 -7.56
CA LEU A 55 -10.03 -7.78 -7.85
C LEU A 55 -9.98 -9.11 -7.10
N THR A 56 -8.78 -9.66 -6.87
CA THR A 56 -8.58 -10.85 -6.04
C THR A 56 -8.99 -10.60 -4.59
N LEU A 57 -8.65 -9.44 -4.01
CA LEU A 57 -9.09 -9.09 -2.65
C LEU A 57 -10.61 -8.97 -2.53
N HIS A 58 -11.30 -8.48 -3.58
CA HIS A 58 -12.77 -8.48 -3.63
C HIS A 58 -13.34 -9.91 -3.66
N ARG A 59 -12.73 -10.81 -4.43
CA ARG A 59 -13.14 -12.23 -4.49
C ARG A 59 -12.97 -12.94 -3.15
N LEU A 60 -11.94 -12.57 -2.38
CA LEU A 60 -11.67 -13.07 -1.03
C LEU A 60 -12.56 -12.43 0.05
N LYS A 61 -13.45 -11.50 -0.31
CA LYS A 61 -14.38 -10.81 0.60
C LYS A 61 -13.68 -10.14 1.79
N VAL A 62 -12.49 -9.59 1.55
CA VAL A 62 -11.75 -8.84 2.57
C VAL A 62 -12.55 -7.58 2.97
N PRO A 63 -12.64 -7.19 4.25
CA PRO A 63 -13.31 -5.94 4.64
C PRO A 63 -12.64 -4.69 4.02
N GLY A 64 -13.40 -3.63 3.75
CA GLY A 64 -12.93 -2.45 3.00
C GLY A 64 -11.68 -1.77 3.57
N LEU A 65 -11.63 -1.53 4.89
CA LEU A 65 -10.45 -0.93 5.55
C LEU A 65 -9.19 -1.81 5.41
N LEU A 66 -9.36 -3.13 5.45
CA LEU A 66 -8.26 -4.07 5.31
C LEU A 66 -7.79 -4.14 3.86
N ARG A 67 -8.69 -4.00 2.88
CA ARG A 67 -8.34 -3.86 1.45
C ARG A 67 -7.48 -2.64 1.20
N ILE A 68 -7.88 -1.46 1.70
CA ILE A 68 -7.07 -0.23 1.58
C ILE A 68 -5.66 -0.44 2.18
N SER A 69 -5.58 -1.16 3.30
CA SER A 69 -4.29 -1.46 3.94
C SER A 69 -3.41 -2.41 3.11
N PHE A 70 -3.99 -3.37 2.39
CA PHE A 70 -3.25 -4.26 1.49
C PHE A 70 -2.84 -3.60 0.16
N LEU A 71 -3.62 -2.63 -0.30
CA LEU A 71 -3.38 -1.91 -1.55
C LEU A 71 -2.37 -0.77 -1.40
N THR A 72 -2.00 -0.48 -0.17
CA THR A 72 -0.93 0.48 0.13
C THR A 72 0.30 -0.26 0.62
N THR A 73 1.47 0.30 0.33
CA THR A 73 2.71 -0.17 0.95
C THR A 73 2.87 0.37 2.37
N ASN A 74 1.90 1.11 2.91
CA ASN A 74 1.99 1.81 4.21
C ASN A 74 2.46 0.89 5.35
N LEU A 75 1.99 -0.36 5.40
CA LEU A 75 2.41 -1.31 6.43
C LEU A 75 3.90 -1.69 6.32
N ILE A 76 4.38 -1.97 5.10
CA ILE A 76 5.78 -2.32 4.87
C ILE A 76 6.67 -1.08 4.98
N GLU A 77 6.18 0.09 4.55
CA GLU A 77 6.89 1.36 4.62
C GLU A 77 7.09 1.82 6.04
N LEU A 78 6.07 1.72 6.90
CA LEU A 78 6.19 2.00 8.32
C LEU A 78 7.25 1.11 8.99
N ALA A 79 7.21 -0.19 8.72
CA ALA A 79 8.19 -1.13 9.26
C ALA A 79 9.62 -0.81 8.76
N ARG A 80 9.74 -0.45 7.48
CA ARG A 80 11.00 -0.08 6.83
C ARG A 80 11.57 1.23 7.37
N GLU A 81 10.72 2.23 7.60
CA GLU A 81 11.08 3.52 8.19
C GLU A 81 11.51 3.36 9.64
N THR A 82 10.72 2.66 10.45
CA THR A 82 11.07 2.34 11.84
C THR A 82 12.43 1.60 11.91
N ALA A 83 12.69 0.69 10.97
CA ALA A 83 13.98 0.00 10.87
C ALA A 83 15.13 0.95 10.53
N ARG A 84 14.95 1.86 9.56
CA ARG A 84 15.97 2.88 9.27
C ARG A 84 16.26 3.75 10.48
N ASP A 85 15.24 4.23 11.16
CA ASP A 85 15.37 5.17 12.27
C ASP A 85 16.09 4.57 13.47
N ILE A 86 15.76 3.33 13.81
CA ILE A 86 16.33 2.64 14.96
C ILE A 86 17.68 2.02 14.62
N MET A 87 17.77 1.25 13.54
CA MET A 87 18.99 0.52 13.19
C MET A 87 20.06 1.42 12.57
N GLY A 88 19.69 2.52 11.91
CA GLY A 88 20.63 3.51 11.36
C GLY A 88 21.44 4.25 12.43
N ARG A 89 21.00 4.22 13.69
CA ARG A 89 21.73 4.78 14.84
C ARG A 89 22.81 3.85 15.39
N VAL A 90 22.78 2.56 15.04
CA VAL A 90 23.72 1.56 15.53
C VAL A 90 24.99 1.57 14.67
N ARG A 91 26.11 2.00 15.27
CA ARG A 91 27.40 2.13 14.55
C ARG A 91 28.35 0.94 14.71
N GLY A 92 28.11 0.05 15.67
CA GLY A 92 29.05 -1.02 16.04
C GLY A 92 28.39 -2.40 16.04
N TRP A 93 28.16 -2.97 14.86
CA TRP A 93 27.65 -4.34 14.72
C TRP A 93 28.77 -5.33 14.99
N SER A 94 28.65 -6.15 16.04
CA SER A 94 29.69 -7.11 16.44
C SER A 94 29.57 -8.45 15.72
N LYS A 95 28.35 -8.87 15.35
CA LYS A 95 28.06 -10.16 14.69
C LYS A 95 26.83 -10.04 13.79
N GLY A 96 26.77 -10.81 12.70
CA GLY A 96 25.61 -10.82 11.78
C GLY A 96 24.29 -11.20 12.46
N ASN A 97 24.33 -12.06 13.49
CA ASN A 97 23.14 -12.42 14.27
C ASN A 97 22.56 -11.24 15.09
N GLN A 98 23.37 -10.22 15.39
CA GLN A 98 22.93 -9.02 16.09
C GLN A 98 21.96 -8.22 15.22
N VAL A 99 22.23 -8.10 13.92
CA VAL A 99 21.36 -7.40 12.96
C VAL A 99 19.97 -8.04 12.92
N LEU A 100 19.90 -9.38 12.87
CA LEU A 100 18.63 -10.11 12.85
C LEU A 100 17.83 -9.90 14.14
N ARG A 101 18.48 -9.96 15.31
CA ARG A 101 17.82 -9.71 16.60
C ARG A 101 17.27 -8.29 16.70
N TRP A 102 18.04 -7.30 16.23
CA TRP A 102 17.60 -5.91 16.18
C TRP A 102 16.41 -5.73 15.22
N LEU A 103 16.47 -6.32 14.04
CA LEU A 103 15.36 -6.29 13.08
C LEU A 103 14.07 -6.88 13.67
N SER A 104 14.16 -8.03 14.36
CA SER A 104 13.01 -8.63 15.05
C SER A 104 12.44 -7.71 16.13
N CYS A 105 13.29 -7.07 16.95
CA CYS A 105 12.85 -6.13 17.98
C CYS A 105 12.18 -4.88 17.37
N VAL A 106 12.75 -4.35 16.29
CA VAL A 106 12.20 -3.20 15.54
C VAL A 106 10.83 -3.53 14.99
N PHE A 107 10.64 -4.69 14.36
CA PHE A 107 9.34 -5.08 13.83
C PHE A 107 8.31 -5.30 14.94
N LEU A 108 8.72 -5.84 16.09
CA LEU A 108 7.85 -5.93 17.25
C LEU A 108 7.43 -4.54 17.75
N HIS A 109 8.36 -3.58 17.75
CA HIS A 109 8.09 -2.19 18.13
C HIS A 109 7.13 -1.51 17.15
N ALA A 110 7.39 -1.62 15.83
CA ALA A 110 6.55 -1.07 14.78
C ALA A 110 5.11 -1.62 14.87
N ARG A 111 4.96 -2.94 15.07
CA ARG A 111 3.66 -3.58 15.26
C ARG A 111 2.91 -3.02 16.46
N ASN A 112 3.58 -2.81 17.59
CA ASN A 112 2.92 -2.27 18.78
C ASN A 112 2.47 -0.81 18.58
N SER A 113 3.19 -0.04 17.75
CA SER A 113 2.79 1.32 17.38
C SER A 113 1.53 1.38 16.51
N LEU A 114 1.19 0.30 15.80
CA LEU A 114 -0.04 0.19 15.00
C LEU A 114 -1.29 -0.14 15.84
N SER A 115 -1.10 -0.62 17.08
CA SER A 115 -2.21 -1.02 17.97
C SER A 115 -2.69 0.07 18.93
N LYS A 116 -2.09 1.27 18.87
CA LYS A 116 -2.48 2.46 19.62
C LYS A 116 -3.28 3.40 18.74
#